data_AF-A0A7L3C8A2-F1
#
_entry.id   AF-A0A7L3C8A2-F1
#
_cell.length_a   1.000
_cell.length_b   1.000
_cell.length_c   1.000
_cell.angle_alpha   90.00
_cell.angle_beta   90.00
_cell.angle_gamma   90.00
#
_symmetry.space_group_name_H-M   'P 1'
#
loop_
_entity.id
_entity.type
_entity.pdbx_description
1 polymer ?
#
loop_
_entity_poly.entity_id
_entity_poly.type
_entity_poly.pdbx_seq_one_letter_code
_entity_poly.pdbx_strand_id
1 'polypeptide(L)'
;QRLTAFGCQSGYVRVAWVDQTSRAVLQSWSIQQDGPISKVLVFPLPGTTQAGTASRIPPLFSGKSFGTGNTHRLLPVDAVAAQGYSVLVASTIELSVVYRDVLTNGLSDQLILPASDQYDSVLCALVTDVDFDGAREILLGTYGQELLCYKYTSAAANPAGEFRLLWTRRFPS
;
A
#
# COMPACT_ATOMS: atom_id res chain seq x y z
N GLN A 1 8.80 -14.55 -9.28
CA GLN A 1 9.41 -13.21 -9.19
C GLN A 1 9.16 -12.64 -7.79
N ARG A 2 9.97 -11.67 -7.32
CA ARG A 2 9.86 -11.07 -5.98
C ARG A 2 10.09 -9.56 -6.06
N LEU A 3 9.24 -8.78 -5.38
CA LEU A 3 9.49 -7.37 -5.13
C LEU A 3 10.25 -7.21 -3.81
N THR A 4 11.36 -6.51 -3.83
CA THR A 4 12.17 -6.22 -2.64
C THR A 4 12.34 -4.71 -2.54
N ALA A 5 12.15 -4.15 -1.36
CA ALA A 5 12.34 -2.73 -1.10
C ALA A 5 13.14 -2.54 0.19
N PHE A 6 14.01 -1.53 0.22
CA PHE A 6 14.74 -1.14 1.43
C PHE A 6 15.00 0.36 1.44
N GLY A 7 15.25 0.89 2.63
CA GLY A 7 15.65 2.28 2.86
C GLY A 7 16.85 2.35 3.79
N CYS A 8 17.65 3.40 3.64
CA CYS A 8 18.87 3.63 4.41
C CYS A 8 18.74 4.86 5.30
N GLN A 9 19.56 4.93 6.35
CA GLN A 9 19.68 6.13 7.19
C GLN A 9 20.16 7.37 6.41
N SER A 10 20.76 7.18 5.23
CA SER A 10 21.17 8.27 4.35
C SER A 10 20.02 8.86 3.54
N GLY A 11 18.77 8.38 3.68
CA GLY A 11 17.64 8.76 2.83
C GLY A 11 17.55 8.01 1.49
N TYR A 12 18.50 7.09 1.23
CA TYR A 12 18.46 6.27 0.01
C TYR A 12 17.36 5.21 0.09
N VAL A 13 16.50 5.14 -0.93
CA VAL A 13 15.48 4.10 -1.06
C VAL A 13 15.65 3.38 -2.38
N ARG A 14 15.52 2.05 -2.36
CA ARG A 14 15.52 1.25 -3.59
C ARG A 14 14.44 0.19 -3.54
N VAL A 15 13.79 0.02 -4.69
CA VAL A 15 12.85 -1.05 -4.99
C VAL A 15 13.40 -1.85 -6.16
N ALA A 16 13.36 -3.17 -6.06
CA ALA A 16 13.85 -4.09 -7.09
C ALA A 16 12.85 -5.22 -7.33
N TRP A 17 12.49 -5.43 -8.60
CA TRP A 17 11.79 -6.61 -9.06
C TRP A 17 12.81 -7.62 -9.55
N VAL A 18 12.83 -8.80 -8.92
CA VAL A 18 13.85 -9.82 -9.16
C VAL A 18 13.23 -11.13 -9.60
N ASP A 19 13.95 -11.84 -10.45
CA ASP A 19 13.71 -13.26 -10.66
C ASP A 19 14.61 -14.06 -9.72
N GLN A 20 14.00 -14.83 -8.83
CA GLN A 20 14.71 -15.64 -7.84
C GLN A 20 15.36 -16.87 -8.46
N THR A 21 14.82 -17.38 -9.57
CA THR A 21 15.34 -18.57 -10.25
C THR A 21 16.63 -18.25 -10.98
N SER A 22 16.62 -17.22 -11.84
CA SER A 22 17.81 -16.76 -12.56
C SER A 22 18.75 -15.88 -11.73
N ARG A 23 18.33 -15.46 -10.53
CA ARG A 23 19.06 -14.52 -9.65
C ARG A 23 19.36 -13.18 -10.33
N ALA A 24 18.49 -12.75 -11.24
CA ALA A 24 18.63 -11.50 -11.98
C ALA A 24 17.69 -10.41 -11.43
N VAL A 25 18.19 -9.17 -11.44
CA VAL A 25 17.34 -7.98 -11.26
C VAL A 25 16.67 -7.71 -12.60
N LEU A 26 15.34 -7.84 -12.64
CA LEU A 26 14.56 -7.58 -13.84
C LEU A 26 14.36 -6.07 -14.03
N GLN A 27 14.09 -5.37 -12.92
CA GLN A 27 13.90 -3.93 -12.91
C GLN A 27 14.22 -3.36 -11.52
N SER A 28 14.71 -2.13 -11.46
CA SER A 28 14.93 -1.43 -10.19
C SER A 28 14.70 0.06 -10.31
N TRP A 29 14.24 0.66 -9.22
CA TRP A 29 14.00 2.08 -9.08
C TRP A 29 14.62 2.56 -7.78
N SER A 30 15.11 3.80 -7.77
CA SER A 30 15.64 4.39 -6.55
C SER A 30 15.43 5.89 -6.51
N ILE A 31 15.39 6.41 -5.29
CA ILE A 31 15.30 7.83 -4.99
C ILE A 31 16.23 8.16 -3.81
N GLN A 32 16.47 9.44 -3.63
CA GLN A 32 17.21 10.00 -2.52
C GLN A 32 16.29 11.01 -1.83
N GLN A 33 15.96 10.74 -0.58
CA GLN A 33 15.24 11.65 0.33
C GLN A 33 16.27 12.40 1.20
N ASP A 34 15.90 13.54 1.78
CA ASP A 34 16.84 14.33 2.57
C ASP A 34 16.95 13.80 4.02
N GLY A 35 15.96 13.03 4.49
CA GLY A 35 15.90 12.47 5.83
C GLY A 35 16.21 10.97 5.94
N PRO A 36 16.60 10.46 7.13
CA PRO A 36 16.77 9.04 7.38
C PRO A 36 15.47 8.24 7.20
N ILE A 37 15.55 7.07 6.55
CA ILE A 37 14.41 6.17 6.39
C ILE A 37 14.30 5.26 7.62
N SER A 38 13.18 5.33 8.34
CA SER A 38 12.91 4.48 9.51
C SER A 38 12.24 3.16 9.15
N LYS A 39 11.41 3.16 8.10
CA LYS A 39 10.67 1.96 7.68
C LYS A 39 10.35 1.97 6.19
N VAL A 40 10.47 0.80 5.57
CA VAL A 40 9.94 0.53 4.24
C VAL A 40 9.03 -0.70 4.29
N LEU A 41 7.83 -0.61 3.71
CA LEU A 41 6.88 -1.72 3.63
C LEU A 41 6.31 -1.85 2.22
N VAL A 42 6.30 -3.06 1.70
CA VAL A 42 5.60 -3.42 0.44
C VAL A 42 4.22 -3.96 0.81
N PHE A 43 3.16 -3.45 0.19
CA PHE A 43 1.79 -3.90 0.46
C PHE A 43 0.88 -3.72 -0.77
N PRO A 44 -0.18 -4.53 -0.92
CA PRO A 44 -1.17 -4.32 -1.96
C PRO A 44 -2.07 -3.12 -1.61
N LEU A 45 -2.42 -2.31 -2.60
CA LEU A 45 -3.38 -1.22 -2.45
C LEU A 45 -4.61 -1.47 -3.36
N PRO A 46 -5.85 -1.34 -2.86
CA PRO A 46 -7.02 -1.53 -3.70
C PRO A 46 -7.17 -0.40 -4.72
N GLY A 47 -7.30 -0.74 -6.01
CA GLY A 47 -7.81 0.20 -7.03
C GLY A 47 -6.81 0.71 -8.06
N THR A 48 -5.76 -0.04 -8.39
CA THR A 48 -4.71 0.47 -9.28
C THR A 48 -4.53 -0.23 -10.62
N THR A 49 -5.34 -1.25 -10.93
CA THR A 49 -5.32 -1.81 -12.28
C THR A 49 -6.28 -1.05 -13.16
N GLN A 50 -5.76 -0.21 -14.05
CA GLN A 50 -6.53 0.28 -15.17
C GLN A 50 -6.99 -0.88 -16.05
N ALA A 51 -8.27 -0.79 -16.42
CA ALA A 51 -8.98 -1.64 -17.35
C ALA A 51 -8.18 -1.89 -18.63
N GLY A 52 -7.82 -3.15 -18.86
CA GLY A 52 -7.05 -3.58 -20.01
C GLY A 52 -7.53 -4.90 -20.61
N THR A 53 -8.83 -5.16 -20.61
CA THR A 53 -9.57 -5.84 -21.70
C THR A 53 -11.04 -5.92 -21.32
N ALA A 54 -11.89 -5.48 -22.24
CA ALA A 54 -13.33 -5.57 -22.12
C ALA A 54 -13.78 -7.02 -21.92
N SER A 55 -14.62 -7.25 -20.91
CA SER A 55 -15.83 -8.05 -21.13
C SER A 55 -16.95 -7.44 -20.31
N ARG A 56 -17.75 -6.63 -20.99
CA ARG A 56 -19.10 -6.28 -20.57
C ARG A 56 -19.89 -7.58 -20.48
N ILE A 57 -20.72 -7.69 -19.44
CA ILE A 57 -21.66 -8.78 -19.12
C ILE A 57 -21.07 -9.84 -18.18
N PRO A 58 -21.45 -9.87 -16.88
CA PRO A 58 -21.33 -11.11 -16.11
C PRO A 58 -22.28 -12.15 -16.72
N PRO A 59 -21.85 -13.40 -17.00
CA PRO A 59 -22.78 -14.42 -17.44
C PRO A 59 -23.76 -14.69 -16.31
N LEU A 60 -25.02 -14.39 -16.61
CA LEU A 60 -26.20 -14.89 -15.93
C LEU A 60 -26.12 -16.43 -15.94
N PHE A 61 -25.67 -17.04 -14.84
CA PHE A 61 -25.79 -18.48 -14.69
C PHE A 61 -27.24 -18.84 -14.37
N SER A 62 -27.95 -19.18 -15.44
CA SER A 62 -29.08 -20.09 -15.46
C SER A 62 -28.64 -21.45 -14.87
N GLY A 63 -29.41 -21.98 -13.91
CA GLY A 63 -29.40 -23.41 -13.60
C GLY A 63 -29.38 -23.83 -12.12
N LYS A 64 -30.58 -23.94 -11.53
CA LYS A 64 -31.01 -24.83 -10.42
C LYS A 64 -30.36 -24.67 -9.04
N SER A 65 -31.19 -24.10 -8.16
CA SER A 65 -31.15 -24.12 -6.71
C SER A 65 -31.03 -25.53 -6.10
N PHE A 66 -30.20 -25.69 -5.07
CA PHE A 66 -30.47 -26.54 -3.90
C PHE A 66 -29.58 -26.12 -2.70
N GLY A 67 -30.20 -25.72 -1.59
CA GLY A 67 -29.72 -25.95 -0.21
C GLY A 67 -28.60 -25.08 0.40
N THR A 68 -29.02 -24.11 1.23
CA THR A 68 -28.54 -23.82 2.61
C THR A 68 -27.03 -23.63 2.92
N GLY A 69 -26.66 -22.37 3.21
CA GLY A 69 -25.93 -22.02 4.45
C GLY A 69 -24.39 -22.03 4.47
N ASN A 70 -23.75 -21.06 3.80
CA ASN A 70 -22.56 -20.28 4.24
C ASN A 70 -21.87 -19.67 3.01
N THR A 71 -22.22 -18.43 2.66
CA THR A 71 -21.56 -17.71 1.57
C THR A 71 -20.26 -17.07 2.07
N HIS A 72 -19.22 -17.87 2.28
CA HIS A 72 -17.87 -17.35 2.07
C HIS A 72 -17.76 -17.07 0.58
N ARG A 73 -17.91 -15.79 0.20
CA ARG A 73 -17.74 -15.33 -1.18
C ARG A 73 -16.28 -15.52 -1.54
N LEU A 74 -15.95 -16.70 -2.07
CA LEU A 74 -14.68 -16.96 -2.71
C LEU A 74 -14.61 -16.02 -3.91
N LEU A 75 -13.85 -14.94 -3.76
CA LEU A 75 -13.40 -14.14 -4.89
C LEU A 75 -12.80 -15.12 -5.94
N PRO A 76 -13.14 -14.98 -7.23
CA PRO A 76 -12.52 -15.76 -8.28
C PRO A 76 -11.00 -15.68 -8.14
N VAL A 77 -10.30 -16.81 -8.31
CA VAL A 77 -8.82 -16.87 -8.26
C VAL A 77 -8.19 -15.88 -9.25
N ASP A 78 -8.92 -15.53 -10.32
CA ASP A 78 -8.53 -14.57 -11.35
C ASP A 78 -8.76 -13.09 -10.95
N ALA A 79 -9.58 -12.81 -9.92
CA ALA A 79 -9.81 -11.44 -9.43
C ALA A 79 -8.67 -10.92 -8.54
N VAL A 80 -7.77 -11.80 -8.09
CA VAL A 80 -6.53 -11.45 -7.37
C VAL A 80 -5.45 -10.95 -8.33
N ALA A 81 -5.59 -11.19 -9.64
CA ALA A 81 -4.55 -10.99 -10.65
C ALA A 81 -4.28 -9.52 -11.03
N ALA A 82 -5.00 -8.57 -10.42
CA ALA A 82 -4.95 -7.16 -10.74
C ALA A 82 -4.69 -6.30 -9.49
N GLN A 83 -3.87 -6.77 -8.55
CA GLN A 83 -3.39 -5.94 -7.45
C GLN A 83 -1.99 -5.41 -7.76
N GLY A 84 -1.89 -4.10 -7.97
CA GLY A 84 -0.61 -3.41 -7.96
C GLY A 84 -0.01 -3.41 -6.55
N TYR A 85 1.32 -3.42 -6.48
CA TYR A 85 2.05 -3.30 -5.22
C TYR A 85 2.45 -1.85 -4.99
N SER A 86 2.21 -1.38 -3.78
CA SER A 86 2.64 -0.07 -3.31
C SER A 86 3.75 -0.22 -2.28
N VAL A 87 4.53 0.85 -2.11
CA VAL A 87 5.65 0.90 -1.15
C VAL A 87 5.47 2.10 -0.24
N LEU A 88 5.30 1.85 1.06
CA LEU A 88 5.40 2.88 2.09
C LEU A 88 6.88 3.12 2.40
N VAL A 89 7.27 4.38 2.45
CA VAL A 89 8.55 4.88 2.92
C VAL A 89 8.27 5.85 4.05
N ALA A 90 8.62 5.46 5.27
CA ALA A 90 8.54 6.33 6.44
C ALA A 90 9.90 6.97 6.72
N SER A 91 9.91 8.29 6.88
CA SER A 91 11.08 9.09 7.21
C SER A 91 11.05 9.49 8.69
N THR A 92 12.23 9.69 9.29
CA THR A 92 12.34 10.18 10.68
C THR A 92 12.19 11.69 10.80
N ILE A 93 12.33 12.44 9.70
CA ILE A 93 12.31 13.91 9.72
C ILE A 93 11.32 14.45 8.69
N GLU A 94 11.25 13.81 7.52
CA GLU A 94 10.36 14.23 6.45
C GLU A 94 9.01 13.52 6.54
N LEU A 95 8.11 13.92 5.65
CA LEU A 95 6.83 13.25 5.45
C LEU A 95 7.03 11.80 5.03
N SER A 96 6.18 10.93 5.56
CA SER A 96 6.05 9.56 5.06
C SER A 96 5.28 9.54 3.75
N VAL A 97 5.74 8.71 2.81
CA VAL A 97 5.24 8.68 1.42
C VAL A 97 4.88 7.26 1.01
N VAL A 98 3.80 7.11 0.26
CA VAL A 98 3.42 5.86 -0.41
C VAL A 98 3.64 6.01 -1.91
N TYR A 99 4.49 5.16 -2.48
CA TYR A 99 4.65 5.02 -3.93
C TYR A 99 3.69 3.95 -4.44
N ARG A 100 2.80 4.31 -5.37
CA ARG A 100 1.77 3.40 -5.89
C ARG A 100 2.22 2.66 -7.14
N ASP A 101 1.80 1.42 -7.23
CA ASP A 101 1.99 0.55 -8.40
C ASP A 101 3.42 0.53 -8.89
N VAL A 102 4.34 0.24 -7.99
CA VAL A 102 5.76 0.39 -8.28
C VAL A 102 6.24 -0.48 -9.44
N LEU A 103 5.51 -1.56 -9.77
CA LEU A 103 5.79 -2.37 -10.96
C LEU A 103 5.49 -1.63 -12.29
N THR A 104 4.50 -0.74 -12.29
CA THR A 104 4.07 0.04 -13.46
C THR A 104 4.71 1.42 -13.46
N ASN A 105 4.66 2.12 -12.32
CA ASN A 105 5.02 3.53 -12.18
C ASN A 105 6.42 3.74 -11.57
N GLY A 106 7.09 2.69 -11.11
CA GLY A 106 8.31 2.84 -10.33
C GLY A 106 8.07 3.64 -9.04
N LEU A 107 8.93 4.63 -8.80
CA LEU A 107 8.80 5.55 -7.66
C LEU A 107 8.28 6.94 -8.08
N SER A 108 7.51 7.00 -9.18
CA SER A 108 7.03 8.27 -9.75
C SER A 108 5.65 8.70 -9.25
N ASP A 109 4.75 7.75 -8.94
CA ASP A 109 3.42 8.05 -8.43
C ASP A 109 3.41 8.04 -6.91
N GLN A 110 3.60 9.21 -6.30
CA GLN A 110 3.70 9.39 -4.86
C GLN A 110 2.42 9.94 -4.22
N LEU A 111 2.05 9.41 -3.06
CA LEU A 111 1.05 9.98 -2.16
C LEU A 111 1.68 10.28 -0.81
N ILE A 112 1.48 11.49 -0.32
CA ILE A 112 1.95 11.92 1.01
C ILE A 112 0.97 11.41 2.06
N LEU A 113 1.49 10.90 3.19
CA LEU A 113 0.69 10.68 4.39
C LEU A 113 0.58 12.00 5.16
N PRO A 114 -0.61 12.63 5.21
CA PRO A 114 -0.76 13.96 5.79
C PRO A 114 -0.39 13.97 7.28
N ALA A 115 0.20 15.06 7.74
CA ALA A 115 0.61 15.28 9.14
C ALA A 115 1.58 14.23 9.73
N SER A 116 2.24 13.42 8.89
CA SER A 116 3.21 12.42 9.35
C SER A 116 4.50 13.04 9.92
N ASP A 117 4.73 14.33 9.67
CA ASP A 117 5.86 15.13 10.16
C ASP A 117 5.54 15.94 11.43
N GLN A 118 4.31 15.85 11.96
CA GLN A 118 3.85 16.71 13.06
C GLN A 118 4.16 16.17 14.46
N TYR A 119 4.63 14.93 14.59
CA TYR A 119 4.71 14.22 15.87
C TYR A 119 6.10 13.63 16.13
N ASP A 120 7.14 14.42 15.86
CA ASP A 120 8.55 14.03 15.92
C ASP A 120 8.89 12.92 14.90
N SER A 121 9.86 12.06 15.18
CA SER A 121 10.28 10.99 14.26
C SER A 121 9.34 9.80 14.20
N VAL A 122 8.96 9.37 12.99
CA VAL A 122 8.34 8.05 12.77
C VAL A 122 9.39 6.96 13.01
N LEU A 123 9.10 6.00 13.89
CA LEU A 123 10.02 4.92 14.27
C LEU A 123 9.61 3.57 13.70
N CYS A 124 8.31 3.34 13.55
CA CYS A 124 7.79 2.08 13.06
C CYS A 124 6.49 2.31 12.26
N ALA A 125 6.19 1.34 11.40
CA ALA A 125 4.93 1.32 10.67
C ALA A 125 4.40 -0.11 10.56
N LEU A 126 3.08 -0.21 10.40
CA LEU A 126 2.34 -1.44 10.16
C LEU A 126 1.25 -1.18 9.11
N VAL A 127 0.97 -2.17 8.26
CA VAL A 127 -0.16 -2.14 7.34
C VAL A 127 -1.09 -3.30 7.70
N THR A 128 -2.28 -2.99 8.19
CA THR A 128 -3.25 -4.00 8.66
C THR A 128 -4.66 -3.44 8.61
N ASP A 129 -5.64 -4.34 8.52
CA ASP A 129 -7.05 -4.01 8.69
C ASP A 129 -7.35 -3.91 10.21
N VAL A 130 -7.57 -2.69 10.69
CA VAL A 130 -7.76 -2.37 12.11
C VAL A 130 -9.25 -2.38 12.50
N ASP A 131 -10.12 -1.99 11.57
CA ASP A 131 -11.58 -1.88 11.80
C ASP A 131 -12.37 -3.10 11.28
N PHE A 132 -11.67 -4.09 10.71
CA PHE A 132 -12.19 -5.35 10.18
C PHE A 132 -13.16 -5.17 9.00
N ASP A 133 -13.02 -4.10 8.21
CA ASP A 133 -13.84 -3.85 7.03
C ASP A 133 -13.27 -4.45 5.73
N GLY A 134 -12.10 -5.10 5.81
CA GLY A 134 -11.40 -5.73 4.71
C GLY A 134 -10.46 -4.79 3.94
N ALA A 135 -10.48 -3.48 4.21
CA ALA A 135 -9.46 -2.55 3.75
C ALA A 135 -8.34 -2.45 4.79
N ARG A 136 -7.09 -2.23 4.34
CA ARG A 136 -5.95 -2.11 5.25
C ARG A 136 -5.64 -0.63 5.50
N GLU A 137 -5.45 -0.29 6.76
CA GLU A 137 -4.92 0.99 7.20
C GLU A 137 -3.39 0.96 7.31
N ILE A 138 -2.79 2.14 7.23
CA ILE A 138 -1.39 2.35 7.59
C ILE A 138 -1.35 2.94 8.99
N LEU A 139 -0.60 2.30 9.87
CA LEU A 139 -0.29 2.79 11.20
C LEU A 139 1.15 3.29 11.24
N LEU A 140 1.38 4.50 11.74
CA LEU A 140 2.70 5.05 12.04
C LEU A 140 2.84 5.27 13.54
N GLY A 141 3.89 4.71 14.14
CA GLY A 141 4.26 4.97 15.54
C GLY A 141 5.44 5.94 15.58
N THR A 142 5.33 6.99 16.39
CA THR A 142 6.34 8.04 16.49
C THR A 142 7.04 8.07 17.85
N TYR A 143 8.23 8.69 17.88
CA TYR A 143 8.96 8.93 19.13
C TYR A 143 8.17 9.84 20.09
N GLY A 144 7.37 10.77 19.55
CA GLY A 144 6.47 11.65 20.29
C GLY A 144 5.31 10.95 21.02
N GLN A 145 5.32 9.61 21.08
CA GLN A 145 4.30 8.78 21.73
C GLN A 145 2.92 8.91 21.06
N GLU A 146 2.92 9.10 19.74
CA GLU A 146 1.71 9.21 18.92
C GLU A 146 1.60 8.01 17.98
N LEU A 147 0.38 7.53 17.81
CA LEU A 147 0.00 6.54 16.80
C LEU A 147 -0.96 7.20 15.81
N LEU A 148 -0.56 7.25 14.55
CA LEU A 148 -1.36 7.82 13.46
C LEU A 148 -1.93 6.68 12.62
N CYS A 149 -3.21 6.77 12.27
CA CYS A 149 -3.89 5.78 11.44
C CYS A 149 -4.43 6.41 10.16
N TYR A 150 -4.07 5.83 9.02
CA TYR A 150 -4.45 6.32 7.70
C TYR A 150 -5.26 5.29 6.94
N LYS A 151 -6.29 5.74 6.24
CA LYS A 151 -7.08 4.91 5.33
C LYS A 151 -7.04 5.47 3.93
N TYR A 152 -6.92 4.56 2.96
CA TYR A 152 -6.95 4.92 1.56
C TYR A 152 -8.40 5.07 1.10
N THR A 153 -8.72 6.22 0.51
CA THR A 153 -10.02 6.47 -0.11
C THR A 153 -9.83 6.57 -1.62
N SER A 154 -10.38 5.61 -2.36
CA SER A 154 -10.46 5.68 -3.82
C SER A 154 -11.67 6.54 -4.21
N ALA A 155 -11.44 7.63 -4.95
CA ALA A 155 -12.53 8.39 -5.53
C ALA A 155 -13.11 7.61 -6.73
N ALA A 156 -14.43 7.36 -6.71
CA ALA A 156 -15.13 6.61 -7.77
C ALA A 156 -15.09 7.29 -9.16
N ALA A 157 -14.64 8.55 -9.23
CA ALA A 157 -14.35 9.29 -10.44
C ALA A 157 -13.08 10.13 -10.20
N ASN A 158 -12.13 10.04 -11.11
CA ASN A 158 -10.81 10.69 -11.12
C ASN A 158 -10.78 12.13 -10.50
N PRO A 159 -9.67 12.54 -9.83
CA PRO A 159 -8.36 11.91 -9.86
C PRO A 159 -8.05 11.03 -8.64
N ALA A 160 -7.06 10.13 -8.84
CA ALA A 160 -6.19 9.46 -7.88
C ALA A 160 -6.66 9.43 -6.41
N GLY A 161 -6.96 8.24 -5.90
CA GLY A 161 -7.28 8.08 -4.48
C GLY A 161 -6.18 8.63 -3.56
N GLU A 162 -6.56 8.97 -2.33
CA GLU A 162 -5.71 9.64 -1.35
C GLU A 162 -5.70 8.89 -0.02
N PHE A 163 -4.69 9.16 0.80
CA PHE A 163 -4.68 8.73 2.20
C PHE A 163 -5.22 9.85 3.09
N ARG A 164 -6.17 9.49 3.95
CA ARG A 164 -6.70 10.39 4.97
C ARG A 164 -6.27 9.92 6.34
N LEU A 165 -5.82 10.86 7.18
CA LEU A 165 -5.63 10.61 8.60
C LEU A 165 -7.00 10.40 9.24
N LEU A 166 -7.27 9.18 9.71
CA LEU A 166 -8.53 8.84 10.35
C LEU A 166 -8.57 9.29 11.80
N TRP A 167 -7.52 8.97 12.54
CA TRP A 167 -7.39 9.29 13.94
C TRP A 167 -5.92 9.29 14.37
N THR A 168 -5.67 9.98 15.47
CA THR A 168 -4.41 9.91 16.21
C THR A 168 -4.68 9.46 17.63
N ARG A 169 -3.69 8.82 18.24
CA ARG A 169 -3.75 8.44 19.65
C ARG A 169 -2.41 8.69 20.33
N ARG A 170 -2.45 9.54 21.35
CA ARG A 170 -1.33 9.81 22.25
C ARG A 170 -1.26 8.81 23.39
N PHE A 171 -0.05 8.43 23.76
CA PHE A 171 0.24 7.56 24.91
C PHE A 171 1.12 8.32 25.91
N PRO A 172 0.55 9.13 26.81
CA PRO A 172 1.35 9.85 27.80
C PRO A 172 2.13 8.88 28.70
N SER A 173 3.34 9.30 29.07
CA SER A 173 4.22 8.62 30.02
C SER A 173 3.90 9.00 31.46
#